data_AF-K9VUE5-F1
#
_entry.id   AF-K9VUE5-F1
#
_cell.length_a   1.000
_cell.length_b   1.000
_cell.length_c   1.000
_cell.angle_alpha   90.00
_cell.angle_beta   90.00
_cell.angle_gamma   90.00
#
_symmetry.space_group_name_H-M   'P 1'
#
loop_
_entity.id
_entity.type
_entity.pdbx_description
1 polymer ?
#
loop_
_entity_poly.entity_id
_entity_poly.type
_entity_poly.pdbx_seq_one_letter_code
_entity_poly.pdbx_strand_id
1 'polypeptide(L)'
;MVVVVYDIPDDKRRVKLSNFLEGYGNRIQWSVFECFISLNEMRELYQKVKKQVKPAEDNVRFYWMSDEAVSMTLTIGSENPEPPPKYYVI
;
A
#
# COMPACT_ATOMS: atom_id res chain seq x y z
N MET A 1 -0.28 4.07 9.59
CA MET A 1 0.12 3.55 8.26
C MET A 1 -0.96 2.61 7.74
N VAL A 2 -1.10 2.42 6.43
CA VAL A 2 -1.90 1.33 5.86
C VAL A 2 -1.01 0.40 5.04
N VAL A 3 -1.19 -0.91 5.25
CA VAL A 3 -0.61 -1.94 4.39
C VAL A 3 -1.65 -2.34 3.36
N VAL A 4 -1.32 -2.17 2.08
CA VAL A 4 -2.15 -2.60 0.96
C VAL A 4 -1.53 -3.86 0.38
N VAL A 5 -2.28 -4.96 0.40
CA VAL A 5 -1.87 -6.21 -0.23
C VAL A 5 -2.82 -6.56 -1.36
N TYR A 6 -2.31 -7.16 -2.43
CA TYR A 6 -3.14 -7.62 -3.52
C TYR A 6 -2.73 -8.98 -4.08
N ASP A 7 -3.70 -9.69 -4.62
CA ASP A 7 -3.51 -10.87 -5.45
C ASP A 7 -4.33 -10.65 -6.73
N ILE A 8 -3.63 -10.45 -7.84
CA ILE A 8 -4.22 -10.07 -9.13
C ILE A 8 -3.60 -10.95 -10.23
N PRO A 9 -4.39 -11.87 -10.80
CA PRO A 9 -3.88 -12.80 -11.82
C PRO A 9 -3.57 -12.11 -13.14
N ASP A 10 -4.33 -11.07 -13.51
CA ASP A 10 -4.13 -10.33 -14.76
C ASP A 10 -2.94 -9.35 -14.67
N ASP A 11 -1.91 -9.56 -15.49
CA ASP A 11 -0.70 -8.75 -15.50
C ASP A 11 -0.99 -7.26 -15.76
N LYS A 12 -1.91 -6.94 -16.66
CA LYS A 12 -2.21 -5.54 -17.05
C LYS A 12 -2.87 -4.79 -15.89
N ARG A 13 -3.85 -5.39 -15.21
CA ARG A 13 -4.49 -4.82 -14.02
C ARG A 13 -3.50 -4.72 -12.87
N ARG A 14 -2.66 -5.73 -12.67
CA ARG A 14 -1.62 -5.73 -11.64
C ARG A 14 -0.63 -4.57 -11.82
N VAL A 15 -0.09 -4.40 -13.02
CA VAL A 15 0.82 -3.30 -13.36
C VAL A 15 0.12 -1.95 -13.19
N LYS A 16 -1.11 -1.82 -13.69
CA LYS A 16 -1.90 -0.58 -13.55
C LYS A 16 -2.12 -0.21 -12.07
N LEU A 17 -2.51 -1.18 -11.24
CA LEU A 17 -2.72 -0.94 -9.81
C LEU A 17 -1.41 -0.62 -9.10
N SER A 18 -0.33 -1.34 -9.41
CA SER A 18 1.02 -1.06 -8.86
C SER A 18 1.43 0.39 -9.13
N ASN A 19 1.39 0.82 -10.40
CA ASN A 19 1.77 2.18 -10.79
C ASN A 19 0.87 3.24 -10.13
N PHE A 20 -0.41 2.92 -9.92
CA PHE A 20 -1.32 3.81 -9.21
C PHE A 20 -0.96 3.92 -7.71
N LEU A 21 -0.61 2.82 -7.06
CA LEU A 21 -0.26 2.79 -5.63
C LEU A 21 1.09 3.42 -5.32
N GLU A 22 2.03 3.45 -6.28
CA GLU A 22 3.31 4.18 -6.16
C GLU A 22 3.12 5.69 -5.88
N GLY A 23 1.96 6.25 -6.23
CA GLY A 23 1.60 7.63 -5.89
C GLY A 23 1.14 7.85 -4.44
N TYR A 24 0.95 6.78 -3.65
CA TYR A 24 0.42 6.84 -2.27
C TYR A 24 1.37 6.22 -1.24
N GLY A 25 2.35 5.43 -1.66
CA GLY A 25 3.26 4.76 -0.74
C GLY A 25 4.34 3.96 -1.45
N ASN A 26 5.10 3.23 -0.65
CA ASN A 26 6.27 2.49 -1.09
C ASN A 26 5.91 1.03 -1.39
N ARG A 27 6.39 0.53 -2.53
CA ARG A 27 6.27 -0.87 -2.89
C ARG A 27 7.37 -1.67 -2.20
N ILE A 28 7.03 -2.41 -1.16
CA ILE A 28 7.99 -3.18 -0.35
C ILE A 28 8.12 -4.64 -0.81
N GLN A 29 7.09 -5.19 -1.47
CA GLN A 29 7.12 -6.48 -2.14
C GLN A 29 6.36 -6.41 -3.47
N TRP A 30 6.43 -7.47 -4.27
CA TRP A 30 5.72 -7.57 -5.55
C TRP A 30 4.22 -7.26 -5.45
N SER A 31 3.60 -7.58 -4.31
CA SER A 31 2.17 -7.43 -4.07
C SER A 31 1.81 -6.71 -2.77
N VAL A 32 2.78 -6.01 -2.16
CA VAL A 32 2.59 -5.30 -0.88
C VAL A 32 3.10 -3.87 -0.98
N PHE A 33 2.26 -2.95 -0.52
CA PHE A 33 2.54 -1.52 -0.41
C PHE A 33 2.35 -1.04 1.02
N GLU A 34 3.27 -0.18 1.46
CA GLU A 34 3.16 0.56 2.71
C GLU A 34 2.86 2.02 2.41
N CYS A 35 1.70 2.51 2.84
CA CYS A 35 1.27 3.90 2.63
C CYS A 35 1.17 4.62 3.97
N PHE A 36 2.00 5.63 4.18
CA PHE A 36 1.95 6.51 5.36
C PHE A 36 0.93 7.62 5.15
N ILE A 37 -0.34 7.23 5.12
CA ILE A 37 -1.49 8.12 4.94
C ILE A 37 -2.45 8.02 6.13
N SER A 38 -3.32 9.01 6.28
CA SER A 38 -4.38 9.04 7.30
C SER A 38 -5.51 8.04 7.00
N LEU A 39 -6.36 7.78 7.99
CA LEU A 39 -7.50 6.88 7.83
C LEU A 39 -8.53 7.39 6.81
N ASN A 40 -8.67 8.72 6.68
CA ASN A 40 -9.54 9.32 5.66
C ASN A 40 -8.97 9.13 4.27
N GLU A 41 -7.67 9.39 4.08
CA GLU A 41 -6.98 9.14 2.81
C GLU A 41 -7.01 7.65 2.43
N MET A 42 -6.89 6.74 3.40
CA MET A 42 -7.09 5.30 3.18
C MET A 42 -8.49 4.99 2.63
N ARG A 43 -9.55 5.60 3.17
CA ARG A 43 -10.93 5.42 2.67
C ARG A 43 -11.08 5.95 1.25
N GLU A 44 -10.47 7.09 0.94
CA GLU A 44 -10.44 7.63 -0.42
C GLU A 44 -9.68 6.72 -1.39
N LEU A 45 -8.51 6.24 -0.97
CA LEU A 45 -7.69 5.30 -1.73
C LEU A 45 -8.47 4.01 -2.00
N TYR A 46 -9.17 3.47 -1.01
CA TYR A 46 -10.04 2.31 -1.18
C TYR A 46 -11.09 2.51 -2.28
N GLN A 47 -11.75 3.68 -2.33
CA GLN A 47 -12.73 3.97 -3.39
C GLN A 47 -12.07 4.07 -4.77
N LYS A 48 -10.85 4.62 -4.86
CA LYS A 48 -10.10 4.71 -6.11
C LYS A 48 -9.61 3.34 -6.58
N VAL A 49 -9.15 2.48 -5.67
CA VAL A 49 -8.73 1.10 -5.98
C VAL A 49 -9.91 0.24 -6.41
N LYS A 50 -11.07 0.36 -5.75
CA LYS A 50 -12.29 -0.37 -6.11
C LYS A 50 -12.70 -0.18 -7.57
N LYS A 51 -12.40 0.98 -8.18
CA LYS A 51 -12.69 1.28 -9.60
C LYS A 51 -11.68 0.68 -10.58
N GLN A 52 -10.55 0.16 -10.09
CA GLN A 52 -9.42 -0.32 -10.90
C GLN A 52 -9.28 -1.85 -10.88
N VAL A 53 -9.98 -2.52 -9.97
CA VAL A 53 -9.94 -3.97 -9.78
C VAL A 53 -11.22 -4.63 -10.30
N LYS A 54 -11.14 -5.92 -10.60
CA LYS A 54 -12.25 -6.79 -10.94
C LYS A 54 -12.53 -7.72 -9.76
N PRO A 55 -13.50 -7.42 -8.86
CA PRO A 55 -13.67 -8.15 -7.59
C PRO A 55 -13.97 -9.65 -7.72
N ALA A 56 -14.36 -10.13 -8.90
CA ALA A 56 -14.57 -11.56 -9.16
C ALA A 56 -13.25 -12.34 -9.35
N GLU A 57 -12.14 -11.65 -9.60
CA GLU A 57 -10.83 -12.24 -9.90
C GLU A 57 -9.72 -11.67 -9.01
N ASP A 58 -9.86 -10.42 -8.60
CA ASP A 58 -8.83 -9.65 -7.91
C ASP A 58 -9.15 -9.57 -6.41
N ASN A 59 -8.15 -9.86 -5.59
CA ASN A 59 -8.23 -9.69 -4.14
C ASN A 59 -7.35 -8.51 -3.72
N VAL A 60 -7.93 -7.53 -3.03
CA VAL A 60 -7.17 -6.41 -2.46
C VAL A 60 -7.63 -6.17 -1.03
N ARG A 61 -6.68 -6.05 -0.11
CA ARG A 61 -6.95 -5.79 1.30
C ARG A 61 -6.15 -4.61 1.78
N PHE A 62 -6.74 -3.90 2.73
CA PHE A 62 -6.14 -2.76 3.40
C PHE A 62 -6.13 -3.05 4.90
N TYR A 63 -4.96 -2.99 5.53
CA TYR A 63 -4.81 -3.14 6.97
C TYR A 63 -4.32 -1.83 7.56
N TRP A 64 -5.15 -1.22 8.39
CA TRP A 64 -4.71 -0.07 9.16
C TRP A 64 -3.75 -0.53 10.27
N MET A 65 -2.60 0.11 10.34
CA MET A 65 -1.56 -0.10 11.34
C MET A 65 -1.42 1.18 12.16
N SER A 66 -1.64 1.08 13.48
CA SER A 66 -1.27 2.15 14.42
C SER A 66 0.24 2.30 14.51
N ASP A 67 0.72 3.42 15.04
CA ASP A 67 2.16 3.66 15.20
C ASP A 67 2.83 2.60 16.11
N GLU A 68 2.09 2.10 17.10
CA GLU A 68 2.52 0.96 17.93
C GLU A 68 2.61 -0.34 17.13
N ALA A 69 1.63 -0.64 16.27
CA ALA A 69 1.70 -1.82 15.41
C ALA A 69 2.86 -1.73 14.40
N VAL A 70 3.13 -0.52 13.90
CA VAL A 70 4.28 -0.26 13.01
C VAL A 70 5.60 -0.55 13.74
N SER A 71 5.79 -0.05 14.96
CA SER A 71 7.03 -0.25 15.72
C SER A 71 7.30 -1.70 16.12
N MET A 72 6.27 -2.55 16.11
CA MET A 72 6.37 -3.99 16.36
C MET A 72 6.57 -4.82 15.08
N THR A 73 6.71 -4.18 13.91
CA THR A 73 6.90 -4.89 12.63
C THR A 73 8.28 -5.55 12.61
N LEU A 74 8.32 -6.81 12.16
CA LEU A 74 9.55 -7.57 11.97
C LEU A 74 9.76 -7.83 10.48
N THR A 75 10.97 -7.61 9.98
CA THR A 75 11.32 -7.81 8.57
C THR A 75 12.50 -8.78 8.41
N ILE A 76 12.57 -9.42 7.25
CA ILE A 76 13.71 -10.25 6.83
C ILE A 76 14.04 -9.87 5.39
N GLY A 77 15.26 -9.41 5.13
CA GLY A 77 15.70 -9.03 3.79
C GLY A 77 15.19 -7.67 3.29
N SER A 78 14.57 -6.87 4.15
CA SER A 78 14.15 -5.49 3.87
C SER A 78 14.32 -4.61 5.11
N GLU A 79 14.35 -3.30 4.92
CA GLU A 79 14.32 -2.31 5.99
C GLU A 79 12.98 -2.34 6.74
N ASN A 80 12.97 -1.78 7.95
CA ASN A 80 11.75 -1.60 8.72
C ASN A 80 10.87 -0.49 8.10
N PRO A 81 9.55 -0.51 8.34
CA PRO A 81 8.68 0.55 7.85
C PRO A 81 9.03 1.88 8.49
N GLU A 82 9.36 2.89 7.67
CA GLU A 82 9.64 4.25 8.12
C GLU A 82 8.77 5.27 7.39
N PRO A 83 8.19 6.25 8.11
CA PRO A 83 7.43 7.32 7.47
C PRO A 83 8.34 8.18 6.58
N PRO A 84 7.80 8.76 5.50
CA PRO A 84 8.57 9.64 4.65
C PRO A 84 9.11 10.85 5.45
N PRO A 85 10.31 11.35 5.11
CA PRO A 85 10.90 12.49 5.79
C PRO A 85 9.98 13.72 5.66
N LYS A 86 9.82 14.46 6.76
CA LYS A 86 8.96 15.66 6.80
C LYS A 86 9.49 16.81 5.94
N TYR A 87 10.78 16.79 5.62
CA TYR A 87 11.45 17.83 4.84
C TYR A 87 12.44 17.16 3.89
N TYR A 88 12.43 17.61 2.63
CA TYR A 88 13.49 17.31 1.67
C TYR A 88 14.39 18.54 1.62
N VAL A 89 15.68 18.38 1.94
CA VAL A 89 16.68 19.43 1.68
C VAL A 89 17.02 19.33 0.20
N ILE A 90 16.67 20.38 -0.56
CA ILE A 90 16.99 20.53 -1.98
C ILE A 90 18.23 21.42 -2.08
#